data_AF-A0A6N6T548-F1
#
_entry.id   AF-A0A6N6T548-F1
#
_cell.length_a   1.000
_cell.length_b   1.000
_cell.length_c   1.000
_cell.angle_alpha   90.00
_cell.angle_beta   90.00
_cell.angle_gamma   90.00
#
_symmetry.space_group_name_H-M   'P 1'
#
loop_
_entity.id
_entity.type
_entity.pdbx_description
1 polymer ?
#
loop_
_entity_poly.entity_id
_entity_poly.type
_entity_poly.pdbx_seq_one_letter_code
_entity_poly.pdbx_strand_id
1 'polypeptide(L)'
;MVSGLRKATILTLVVAAAAVFWSSRAAALTYDDILGTWCTAAGRSGFTRESLNIFRSSDSASFSFRITRYEFAETYVRVFWIRRDGAETSTTYGQFGADGRTMVQLATQESAERPHRRC
;
A
#
# COMPACT_ATOMS: atom_id res chain seq x y z
N MET A 1 -40.93 70.52 -17.07
CA MET A 1 -41.32 69.23 -17.71
C MET A 1 -40.15 68.74 -18.55
N VAL A 2 -39.39 67.76 -18.05
CA VAL A 2 -38.96 66.53 -18.76
C VAL A 2 -38.64 65.52 -17.65
N SER A 3 -39.32 64.39 -17.66
CA SER A 3 -39.20 63.29 -16.70
C SER A 3 -37.98 62.42 -17.02
N GLY A 4 -37.27 61.93 -16.00
CA GLY A 4 -36.15 61.00 -16.15
C GLY A 4 -36.19 59.90 -15.08
N LEU A 5 -36.73 58.76 -15.46
CA LEU A 5 -37.04 57.59 -14.63
C LEU A 5 -35.81 56.67 -14.50
N ARG A 6 -35.47 56.31 -13.25
CA ARG A 6 -34.88 55.03 -12.75
C ARG A 6 -33.69 54.41 -13.51
N LYS A 7 -32.67 53.99 -12.76
CA LYS A 7 -32.40 52.55 -12.48
C LYS A 7 -31.15 52.41 -11.59
N ALA A 8 -31.35 51.78 -10.44
CA ALA A 8 -30.30 51.34 -9.54
C ALA A 8 -29.41 50.30 -10.23
N THR A 9 -28.09 50.47 -10.12
CA THR A 9 -27.12 49.50 -10.62
C THR A 9 -26.52 48.79 -9.41
N ILE A 10 -27.15 47.70 -8.98
CA ILE A 10 -26.53 46.72 -8.09
C ILE A 10 -25.77 45.75 -9.00
N LEU A 11 -24.45 45.80 -8.98
CA LEU A 11 -23.60 44.81 -9.65
C LEU A 11 -22.94 43.93 -8.58
N THR A 12 -23.62 42.84 -8.23
CA THR A 12 -23.08 41.82 -7.31
C THR A 12 -22.13 40.92 -8.09
N LEU A 13 -20.82 41.07 -7.86
CA LEU A 13 -19.79 40.22 -8.45
C LEU A 13 -19.74 38.88 -7.69
N VAL A 14 -20.39 37.84 -8.22
CA VAL A 14 -20.26 36.47 -7.69
C VAL A 14 -18.99 35.87 -8.28
N VAL A 15 -17.89 35.89 -7.52
CA VAL A 15 -16.66 35.15 -7.86
C VAL A 15 -16.85 33.70 -7.39
N ALA A 16 -17.25 32.83 -8.31
CA ALA A 16 -17.21 31.39 -8.08
C ALA A 16 -15.76 30.91 -8.22
N ALA A 17 -15.02 30.89 -7.11
CA ALA A 17 -13.73 30.21 -7.04
C ALA A 17 -13.99 28.70 -7.03
N ALA A 18 -14.03 28.08 -8.21
CA ALA A 18 -13.99 26.64 -8.35
C ALA A 18 -12.59 26.14 -7.98
N ALA A 19 -12.36 25.87 -6.70
CA ALA A 19 -11.20 25.11 -6.25
C ALA A 19 -11.34 23.69 -6.80
N VAL A 20 -10.63 23.39 -7.89
CA VAL A 20 -10.44 22.02 -8.36
C VAL A 20 -9.55 21.33 -7.33
N PHE A 21 -10.17 20.74 -6.31
CA PHE A 21 -9.47 19.80 -5.44
C PHE A 21 -9.09 18.59 -6.29
N TRP A 22 -7.88 18.60 -6.85
CA TRP A 22 -7.24 17.37 -7.30
C TRP A 22 -7.06 16.47 -6.08
N SER A 23 -8.05 15.63 -5.87
CA SER A 23 -7.99 14.53 -4.93
C SER A 23 -7.14 13.46 -5.60
N SER A 24 -5.82 13.51 -5.42
CA SER A 24 -4.95 12.39 -5.71
C SER A 24 -5.33 11.26 -4.76
N ARG A 25 -6.35 10.49 -5.12
CA ARG A 25 -6.62 9.20 -4.48
C ARG A 25 -5.38 8.37 -4.69
N ALA A 26 -4.67 8.04 -3.62
CA ALA A 26 -3.59 7.08 -3.69
C ALA A 26 -4.20 5.79 -4.27
N ALA A 27 -3.70 5.34 -5.42
CA ALA A 27 -4.18 4.09 -6.00
C ALA A 27 -3.90 2.97 -5.00
N ALA A 28 -4.86 2.06 -4.82
CA ALA A 28 -4.64 0.86 -4.01
C ALA A 28 -3.44 0.10 -4.57
N LEU A 29 -2.61 -0.43 -3.67
CA LEU A 29 -1.52 -1.31 -4.05
C LEU A 29 -2.05 -2.53 -4.79
N THR A 30 -1.18 -3.17 -5.54
CA THR A 30 -1.52 -4.27 -6.44
C THR A 30 -0.53 -5.42 -6.29
N TYR A 31 -0.76 -6.50 -7.03
CA TYR A 31 0.17 -7.62 -7.07
C TYR A 31 1.58 -7.22 -7.53
N ASP A 32 1.70 -6.25 -8.44
CA ASP A 32 2.99 -5.83 -8.99
C ASP A 32 3.89 -5.21 -7.89
N ASP A 33 3.28 -4.63 -6.87
CA ASP A 33 3.97 -4.02 -5.74
C ASP A 33 4.56 -5.06 -4.78
N ILE A 34 4.02 -6.29 -4.72
CA ILE A 34 4.39 -7.30 -3.70
C ILE A 34 5.02 -8.57 -4.28
N LEU A 35 4.57 -9.03 -5.45
CA LEU A 35 5.02 -10.31 -6.03
C LEU A 35 6.49 -10.26 -6.42
N GLY A 36 7.21 -11.37 -6.27
CA GLY A 36 8.64 -11.49 -6.56
C GLY A 36 9.48 -11.68 -5.31
N THR A 37 10.80 -11.49 -5.44
CA THR A 37 11.76 -11.81 -4.37
C THR A 37 12.21 -10.56 -3.62
N TRP A 38 12.23 -10.66 -2.30
CA TRP A 38 12.59 -9.60 -1.38
C TRP A 38 13.66 -10.07 -0.40
N CYS A 39 14.69 -9.27 -0.24
CA CYS A 39 15.86 -9.52 0.59
C CYS A 39 15.75 -8.71 1.89
N THR A 40 16.15 -9.33 2.99
CA THR A 40 16.35 -8.73 4.31
C THR A 40 17.77 -9.06 4.79
N ALA A 41 18.17 -8.51 5.94
CA ALA A 41 19.43 -8.92 6.59
C ALA A 41 19.44 -10.41 7.00
N ALA A 42 18.27 -11.01 7.24
CA ALA A 42 18.15 -12.39 7.73
C ALA A 42 18.01 -13.44 6.61
N GLY A 43 17.80 -13.02 5.36
CA GLY A 43 17.55 -13.91 4.24
C GLY A 43 16.63 -13.30 3.19
N ARG A 44 15.88 -14.12 2.46
CA ARG A 44 14.97 -13.67 1.40
C ARG A 44 13.60 -14.33 1.47
N SER A 45 12.59 -13.59 1.02
CA SER A 45 11.20 -14.01 0.92
C SER A 45 10.72 -13.83 -0.51
N GLY A 46 10.19 -14.88 -1.14
CA GLY A 46 9.60 -14.87 -2.47
C GLY A 46 8.08 -15.01 -2.40
N PHE A 47 7.36 -14.09 -3.03
CA PHE A 47 5.90 -14.08 -3.08
C PHE A 47 5.42 -14.44 -4.49
N THR A 48 4.61 -15.48 -4.58
CA THR A 48 3.71 -15.72 -5.72
C THR A 48 2.27 -15.47 -5.28
N ARG A 49 1.29 -15.61 -6.18
CA ARG A 49 -0.12 -15.48 -5.78
C ARG A 49 -0.56 -16.59 -4.79
N GLU A 50 0.13 -17.72 -4.81
CA GLU A 50 -0.25 -18.94 -4.09
C GLU A 50 0.76 -19.35 -3.00
N SER A 51 1.95 -18.77 -2.98
CA SER A 51 3.02 -19.23 -2.09
C SER A 51 3.92 -18.10 -1.54
N LEU A 52 4.31 -18.27 -0.28
CA LEU A 52 5.35 -17.51 0.41
C LEU A 52 6.54 -18.45 0.63
N ASN A 53 7.65 -18.15 -0.02
CA ASN A 53 8.88 -18.94 0.04
C ASN A 53 9.92 -18.18 0.85
N ILE A 54 10.33 -18.71 2.00
CA ILE A 54 11.30 -18.07 2.89
C ILE A 54 12.60 -18.87 2.86
N PHE A 55 13.70 -18.18 2.60
CA PHE A 55 15.06 -18.71 2.76
C PHE A 55 15.75 -17.95 3.88
N ARG A 56 16.19 -18.66 4.92
CA ARG A 56 16.92 -18.12 6.06
C ARG A 56 18.41 -18.31 5.85
N SER A 57 19.17 -17.22 5.88
CA SER A 57 20.61 -17.27 5.59
C SER A 57 21.44 -17.92 6.70
N SER A 58 21.00 -17.89 7.96
CA SER A 58 21.77 -18.38 9.11
C SER A 58 22.03 -19.89 9.08
N ASP A 59 21.08 -20.67 8.57
CA ASP A 59 21.11 -22.14 8.56
C ASP A 59 20.82 -22.73 7.17
N SER A 60 20.76 -21.87 6.14
CA SER A 60 20.34 -22.23 4.77
C SER A 60 18.98 -22.93 4.70
N ALA A 61 18.11 -22.75 5.71
CA ALA A 61 16.80 -23.39 5.72
C ALA A 61 15.87 -22.72 4.70
N SER A 62 15.09 -23.54 4.01
CA SER A 62 14.08 -23.11 3.06
C SER A 62 12.70 -23.60 3.48
N PHE A 63 11.70 -22.72 3.37
CA PHE A 63 10.33 -22.97 3.76
C PHE A 63 9.40 -22.48 2.66
N SER A 64 8.34 -23.24 2.36
CA SER A 64 7.27 -22.81 1.47
C SER A 64 5.95 -22.89 2.24
N PHE A 65 5.20 -21.80 2.21
CA PHE A 65 3.91 -21.68 2.87
C PHE A 65 2.85 -21.37 1.84
N ARG A 66 1.69 -22.00 1.95
CA ARG A 66 0.54 -21.70 1.10
C ARG A 66 -0.03 -20.34 1.47
N ILE A 67 -0.14 -19.45 0.50
CA ILE A 67 -0.91 -18.21 0.61
C ILE A 67 -2.35 -18.52 0.27
N THR A 68 -3.28 -18.01 1.08
CA THR A 68 -4.72 -18.20 0.88
C THR A 68 -5.34 -16.98 0.20
N ARG A 69 -4.88 -15.78 0.53
CA ARG A 69 -5.37 -14.52 -0.05
C ARG A 69 -4.46 -13.33 0.23
N TYR A 70 -4.69 -12.28 -0.54
CA TYR A 70 -4.13 -10.95 -0.34
C TYR A 70 -5.26 -9.94 -0.07
N GLU A 71 -5.04 -9.03 0.87
CA GLU A 71 -5.83 -7.79 1.01
C GLU A 71 -4.96 -6.61 0.59
N PHE A 72 -5.47 -5.83 -0.36
CA PHE A 72 -4.81 -4.63 -0.86
C PHE A 72 -5.50 -3.38 -0.32
N ALA A 73 -4.70 -2.47 0.21
CA ALA A 73 -5.12 -1.13 0.62
C ALA A 73 -4.22 -0.09 -0.06
N GLU A 74 -4.52 1.19 0.13
CA GLU A 74 -3.75 2.31 -0.43
C GLU A 74 -2.28 2.31 0.01
N THR A 75 -1.99 1.82 1.22
CA THR A 75 -0.66 1.97 1.84
C THR A 75 -0.04 0.66 2.34
N TYR A 76 -0.80 -0.44 2.28
CA TYR A 76 -0.33 -1.73 2.74
C TYR A 76 -0.93 -2.90 1.96
N VAL A 77 -0.21 -4.02 2.01
CA VAL A 77 -0.66 -5.33 1.55
C VAL A 77 -0.64 -6.27 2.74
N ARG A 78 -1.76 -6.93 3.03
CA ARG A 78 -1.81 -8.01 4.02
C ARG A 78 -1.87 -9.35 3.32
N VAL A 79 -0.90 -10.20 3.60
CA VAL A 79 -0.74 -11.53 3.01
C VAL A 79 -1.18 -12.56 4.03
N PHE A 80 -2.17 -13.38 3.69
CA PHE A 80 -2.68 -14.47 4.54
C PHE A 80 -2.08 -15.80 4.10
N TRP A 81 -1.57 -16.58 5.04
CA TRP A 81 -0.85 -17.82 4.75
C TRP A 81 -1.00 -18.85 5.86
N ILE A 82 -0.82 -20.12 5.50
CA ILE A 82 -0.96 -21.25 6.41
C ILE A 82 0.37 -21.55 7.11
N ARG A 83 0.37 -21.48 8.45
CA ARG A 83 1.49 -21.85 9.31
C ARG A 83 1.76 -23.36 9.26
N ARG A 84 2.89 -23.79 9.84
CA ARG A 84 3.25 -25.22 9.92
C ARG A 84 2.26 -26.07 10.73
N ASP A 85 1.60 -25.46 11.71
CA ASP A 85 0.56 -26.09 12.53
C ASP A 85 -0.81 -26.17 11.80
N GLY A 86 -0.89 -25.67 10.56
CA GLY A 86 -2.12 -25.66 9.76
C GLY A 86 -3.03 -24.46 10.01
N ALA A 87 -2.72 -23.60 10.98
CA ALA A 87 -3.52 -22.40 11.24
C ALA A 87 -3.24 -21.31 10.20
N GLU A 88 -4.28 -20.59 9.79
CA GLU A 88 -4.12 -19.38 8.98
C GLU A 88 -3.58 -18.23 9.83
N THR A 89 -2.65 -17.47 9.27
CA THR A 89 -2.13 -16.25 9.86
C THR A 89 -1.95 -15.19 8.79
N SER A 90 -1.49 -14.01 9.17
CA SER A 90 -1.18 -12.96 8.20
C SER A 90 0.06 -12.17 8.55
N THR A 91 0.67 -11.59 7.51
CA THR A 91 1.75 -10.63 7.63
C THR A 91 1.37 -9.38 6.84
N THR A 92 1.55 -8.21 7.42
CA THR A 92 1.29 -6.93 6.75
C THR A 92 2.59 -6.29 6.30
N TYR A 93 2.62 -5.86 5.04
CA TYR A 93 3.70 -5.11 4.43
C TYR A 93 3.19 -3.73 4.04
N GLY A 94 3.98 -2.69 4.28
CA GLY A 94 3.64 -1.31 3.96
C GLY A 94 4.90 -0.51 3.66
N GLN A 95 4.76 0.82 3.66
CA GLN A 95 5.88 1.73 3.36
C GLN A 95 6.58 1.37 2.04
N PHE A 96 5.80 1.07 1.01
CA PHE A 96 6.32 0.75 -0.31
C PHE A 96 7.04 1.99 -0.87
N GLY A 97 8.28 1.79 -1.31
CA GLY A 97 9.07 2.84 -1.95
C GLY A 97 8.43 3.23 -3.28
N ALA A 98 8.52 4.51 -3.65
CA ALA A 98 8.03 5.00 -4.93
C ALA A 98 8.71 4.34 -6.15
N ASP A 99 9.88 3.72 -5.94
CA ASP A 99 10.61 2.96 -6.96
C ASP A 99 10.15 1.49 -7.07
N GLY A 100 9.25 1.03 -6.20
CA GLY A 100 8.81 -0.37 -6.13
C GLY A 100 9.91 -1.33 -5.65
N ARG A 101 11.03 -0.81 -5.11
CA ARG A 101 12.20 -1.62 -4.73
C ARG A 101 12.34 -1.81 -3.23
N THR A 102 11.57 -1.09 -2.41
CA THR A 102 11.60 -1.21 -0.96
C THR A 102 10.20 -1.40 -0.39
N MET A 103 10.10 -2.14 0.70
CA MET A 103 8.90 -2.23 1.54
C MET A 103 9.30 -2.57 2.97
N VAL A 104 8.37 -2.48 3.92
CA VAL A 104 8.59 -2.85 5.31
C VAL A 104 7.54 -3.87 5.73
N GLN A 105 7.98 -5.00 6.29
CA GLN A 105 7.10 -5.84 7.09
C GLN A 105 6.79 -5.06 8.37
N LEU A 106 5.51 -4.70 8.56
CA LEU A 106 5.07 -3.90 9.69
C LEU A 106 5.12 -4.71 10.99
N ALA A 107 5.36 -4.02 12.10
CA ALA A 107 5.42 -4.64 13.41
C ALA A 107 4.06 -5.21 13.82
N THR A 108 4.13 -6.28 14.61
CA THR A 108 2.99 -6.83 15.35
C THR A 108 3.31 -6.78 16.84
N GLN A 109 2.37 -7.15 17.70
CA GLN A 109 2.67 -7.32 19.14
C GLN A 109 3.80 -8.33 19.40
N GLU A 110 4.04 -9.25 18.45
CA GLU A 110 4.99 -10.35 18.57
C GLU A 110 6.28 -10.13 17.75
N SER A 111 6.36 -9.08 16.93
CA SER A 111 7.52 -8.88 16.05
C SER A 111 7.80 -7.44 15.69
N ALA A 112 9.08 -7.08 15.66
CA ALA A 112 9.55 -5.78 15.21
C ALA A 112 9.41 -5.60 13.69
N GLU A 113 9.41 -4.34 13.26
CA GLU A 113 9.44 -3.99 11.83
C GLU A 113 10.69 -4.56 11.15
N ARG A 114 10.54 -4.96 9.89
CA ARG A 114 11.66 -5.49 9.08
C ARG A 114 11.69 -4.86 7.70
N PRO A 115 12.75 -4.10 7.34
CA PRO A 115 12.90 -3.56 6.00
C PRO A 115 13.23 -4.68 5.00
N HIS A 116 12.63 -4.57 3.83
CA HIS A 116 12.80 -5.46 2.69
C HIS A 116 13.22 -4.63 1.47
N ARG A 117 14.12 -5.17 0.67
CA ARG A 117 14.49 -4.62 -0.64
C ARG A 117 14.32 -5.67 -1.71
N ARG A 118 14.00 -5.30 -2.95
CA ARG A 118 14.03 -6.24 -4.07
C ARG A 118 15.42 -6.89 -4.15
N CYS A 119 15.41 -8.22 -4.26
CA CYS A 119 16.52 -8.93 -4.87
C CYS A 119 16.33 -8.78 -6.39
#